data_AF-A0A6P1W010-F1
#
_entry.id   AF-A0A6P1W010-F1
#
_cell.length_a   1.000
_cell.length_b   1.000
_cell.length_c   1.000
_cell.angle_alpha   90.00
_cell.angle_beta   90.00
_cell.angle_gamma   90.00
#
_symmetry.space_group_name_H-M   'P 1'
#
loop_
_entity.id
_entity.type
_entity.pdbx_description
1 polymer ?
#
loop_
_entity_poly.entity_id
_entity_poly.type
_entity_poly.pdbx_seq_one_letter_code
_entity_poly.pdbx_strand_id
1 'polypeptide(L)'
;MIAEPNIQTMQLAIVLEKDDTDEIAGSVETDSFLLSTVGHSTAEVTENLRLLITDFLEHEGRELDEWRYTSIENIRFTYEYELPIVIERDDSNEIAGSIQTDGFFLSTVAHTTDDVTENLRMLISDFLEHEGRELDEWKYASIENIRFTYEYDVTALFDVFDVLKINSIAELAGLNKSLLRQYASGVKNPSEDQAKKIEAAVHDLGKRLLQVTVA
;
A
#
# COMPACT_ATOMS: atom_id res chain seq x y z
N MET A 1 -44.85 -13.79 16.45
CA MET A 1 -44.29 -12.58 15.81
C MET A 1 -42.79 -12.67 16.01
N ILE A 2 -42.09 -13.22 15.02
CA ILE A 2 -40.62 -13.31 15.05
C ILE A 2 -40.15 -11.88 14.80
N ALA A 3 -39.35 -11.31 15.71
CA ALA A 3 -38.76 -10.00 15.50
C ALA A 3 -37.99 -10.05 14.17
N GLU A 4 -38.20 -9.08 13.29
CA GLU A 4 -37.35 -8.94 12.12
C GLU A 4 -35.90 -8.83 12.61
N PRO A 5 -34.97 -9.64 12.06
CA PRO A 5 -33.58 -9.54 12.45
C PRO A 5 -33.13 -8.11 12.24
N ASN A 6 -32.43 -7.53 13.21
CA ASN A 6 -31.88 -6.19 13.10
C ASN A 6 -30.83 -6.24 11.96
N ILE A 7 -31.22 -5.80 10.77
CA ILE A 7 -30.37 -5.83 9.58
C ILE A 7 -29.35 -4.70 9.73
N GLN A 8 -28.20 -5.03 10.28
CA GLN A 8 -27.11 -4.08 10.45
C GLN A 8 -26.46 -3.80 9.09
N THR A 9 -26.31 -2.52 8.75
CA THR A 9 -25.46 -2.10 7.63
C THR A 9 -24.02 -2.48 7.94
N MET A 10 -23.36 -3.18 7.01
CA MET A 10 -21.94 -3.53 7.12
C MET A 10 -21.11 -2.65 6.19
N GLN A 11 -19.95 -2.21 6.67
CA GLN A 11 -18.97 -1.49 5.85
C GLN A 11 -17.88 -2.47 5.44
N LEU A 12 -17.57 -2.50 4.14
CA LEU A 12 -16.47 -3.27 3.60
C LEU A 12 -15.52 -2.31 2.88
N ALA A 13 -14.26 -2.31 3.30
CA ALA A 13 -13.22 -1.59 2.59
C ALA A 13 -12.78 -2.39 1.37
N ILE A 14 -12.86 -1.76 0.21
CA ILE A 14 -12.20 -2.21 -1.00
C ILE A 14 -10.83 -1.55 -1.03
N VAL A 15 -9.79 -2.35 -0.88
CA VAL A 15 -8.41 -1.91 -1.10
C VAL A 15 -8.14 -1.99 -2.59
N LEU A 16 -7.78 -0.87 -3.19
CA LEU A 16 -7.38 -0.74 -4.58
C LEU A 16 -5.87 -0.55 -4.64
N GLU A 17 -5.21 -1.52 -5.28
CA GLU A 17 -3.79 -1.49 -5.58
C GLU A 17 -3.64 -1.36 -7.10
N LYS A 18 -2.68 -0.54 -7.52
CA LYS A 18 -2.38 -0.38 -8.93
C LYS A 18 -0.87 -0.51 -9.13
N ASP A 19 -0.48 -1.34 -10.07
CA ASP A 19 0.89 -1.48 -10.53
C ASP A 19 1.06 -0.84 -11.92
N ASP A 20 2.26 -0.93 -12.49
CA ASP A 20 2.61 -0.33 -13.77
C ASP A 20 1.91 -0.98 -15.00
N THR A 21 0.94 -1.89 -14.82
CA THR A 21 0.43 -2.77 -15.89
C THR A 21 -0.94 -2.40 -16.49
N ASP A 22 -1.43 -1.17 -16.31
CA ASP A 22 -2.79 -0.72 -16.71
C ASP A 22 -3.95 -1.55 -16.06
N GLU A 23 -3.65 -2.45 -15.12
CA GLU A 23 -4.63 -3.22 -14.34
C GLU A 23 -4.77 -2.65 -12.93
N ILE A 24 -5.99 -2.69 -12.40
CA ILE A 24 -6.32 -2.35 -11.02
C ILE A 24 -6.65 -3.63 -10.29
N ALA A 25 -5.86 -3.97 -9.28
CA ALA A 25 -6.17 -5.02 -8.33
C ALA A 25 -7.11 -4.46 -7.26
N GLY A 26 -8.17 -5.19 -6.96
CA GLY A 26 -9.09 -4.87 -5.88
C GLY A 26 -9.25 -6.05 -4.94
N SER A 27 -9.31 -5.77 -3.65
CA SER A 27 -9.56 -6.79 -2.64
C SER A 27 -10.51 -6.31 -1.55
N VAL A 28 -11.19 -7.27 -0.94
CA VAL A 28 -11.91 -7.09 0.32
C VAL A 28 -11.44 -8.18 1.28
N GLU A 29 -10.86 -7.75 2.39
CA GLU A 29 -10.40 -8.64 3.45
C GLU A 29 -11.22 -8.42 4.72
N THR A 30 -11.65 -9.52 5.34
CA THR A 30 -12.30 -9.57 6.65
C THR A 30 -11.73 -10.73 7.45
N ASP A 31 -12.08 -10.82 8.74
CA ASP A 31 -11.75 -12.00 9.56
C ASP A 31 -12.35 -13.31 9.01
N SER A 32 -13.38 -13.22 8.16
CA SER A 32 -14.13 -14.36 7.64
C SER A 32 -13.74 -14.78 6.22
N PHE A 33 -13.27 -13.85 5.39
CA PHE A 33 -12.95 -14.10 3.98
C PHE A 33 -11.99 -13.08 3.40
N LEU A 34 -11.28 -13.50 2.34
CA LEU A 34 -10.51 -12.64 1.46
C LEU A 34 -10.99 -12.89 0.03
N LEU A 35 -11.46 -11.85 -0.64
CA LEU A 35 -11.86 -11.89 -2.05
C LEU A 35 -11.04 -10.86 -2.80
N SER A 36 -10.57 -11.22 -4.00
CA SER A 36 -9.83 -10.31 -4.87
C SER A 36 -10.19 -10.51 -6.34
N THR A 37 -9.98 -9.46 -7.12
CA THR A 37 -10.17 -9.43 -8.57
C THR A 37 -9.22 -8.41 -9.18
N VAL A 38 -9.00 -8.53 -10.49
CA VAL A 38 -8.37 -7.49 -11.31
C VAL A 38 -9.38 -6.95 -12.31
N GLY A 39 -9.14 -5.75 -12.82
CA GLY A 39 -9.94 -5.12 -13.88
C GLY A 39 -9.24 -3.89 -14.45
N HIS A 40 -9.84 -3.24 -15.43
CA HIS A 40 -9.27 -2.07 -16.11
C HIS A 40 -9.87 -0.74 -15.65
N SER A 41 -10.79 -0.78 -14.66
CA SER A 41 -11.35 0.42 -14.04
C SER A 41 -11.85 0.12 -12.62
N THR A 42 -11.88 1.15 -11.76
CA THR A 42 -12.46 1.04 -10.41
C THR A 42 -13.91 0.56 -10.44
N ALA A 43 -14.70 1.00 -11.43
CA ALA A 43 -16.09 0.56 -11.58
C ALA A 43 -16.21 -0.94 -11.89
N GLU A 44 -15.36 -1.45 -12.80
CA GLU A 44 -15.30 -2.87 -13.13
C GLU A 44 -14.87 -3.72 -11.94
N VAL A 45 -13.78 -3.33 -11.26
CA VAL A 45 -13.27 -4.01 -10.07
C VAL A 45 -14.34 -4.04 -8.97
N THR A 46 -15.04 -2.92 -8.76
CA THR A 46 -16.12 -2.82 -7.76
C THR A 46 -17.28 -3.75 -8.10
N GLU A 47 -17.72 -3.82 -9.36
CA GLU A 47 -18.81 -4.73 -9.74
C GLU A 47 -18.39 -6.19 -9.64
N ASN A 48 -17.16 -6.53 -10.04
CA ASN A 48 -16.61 -7.87 -9.89
C ASN A 48 -16.58 -8.30 -8.41
N LEU A 49 -16.09 -7.44 -7.51
CA LEU A 49 -16.13 -7.69 -6.06
C LEU A 49 -17.55 -7.79 -5.53
N ARG A 50 -18.49 -6.96 -6.02
CA ARG A 50 -19.91 -7.03 -5.62
C ARG A 50 -20.51 -8.40 -5.98
N LEU A 51 -20.18 -8.95 -7.15
CA LEU A 51 -20.61 -10.27 -7.58
C LEU A 51 -20.00 -11.38 -6.70
N LEU A 52 -18.69 -11.33 -6.42
CA LEU A 52 -18.02 -12.30 -5.56
C LEU A 52 -18.59 -12.29 -4.13
N ILE A 53 -18.84 -11.09 -3.57
CA ILE A 53 -19.44 -10.95 -2.24
C ILE A 53 -20.88 -11.44 -2.24
N THR A 54 -21.65 -11.18 -3.30
CA THR A 54 -23.01 -11.71 -3.42
C THR A 54 -23.01 -13.23 -3.39
N ASP A 55 -22.12 -13.86 -4.17
CA ASP A 55 -21.96 -15.32 -4.18
C ASP A 55 -21.58 -15.87 -2.80
N PHE A 56 -20.62 -15.23 -2.12
CA PHE A 56 -20.25 -15.56 -0.74
C PHE A 56 -21.45 -15.47 0.22
N LEU A 57 -22.20 -14.37 0.22
CA LEU A 57 -23.35 -14.15 1.11
C LEU A 57 -24.49 -15.14 0.85
N GLU A 58 -24.65 -15.60 -0.38
CA GLU A 58 -25.68 -16.57 -0.75
C GLU A 58 -25.31 -18.00 -0.39
N HIS A 59 -24.01 -18.29 -0.23
CA HIS A 59 -23.49 -19.62 0.07
C HIS A 59 -22.77 -19.66 1.42
N GLU A 60 -21.44 -19.51 1.44
CA GLU A 60 -20.59 -19.71 2.63
C GLU A 60 -20.99 -18.80 3.80
N GLY A 61 -21.35 -17.55 3.52
CA GLY A 61 -21.79 -16.58 4.51
C GLY A 61 -23.05 -17.00 5.28
N ARG A 62 -23.90 -17.87 4.73
CA ARG A 62 -25.11 -18.39 5.41
C ARG A 62 -24.79 -19.27 6.62
N GLU A 63 -23.61 -19.86 6.62
CA GLU A 63 -23.13 -20.73 7.71
C GLU A 63 -22.45 -19.93 8.83
N LEU A 64 -22.10 -18.67 8.60
CA LEU A 64 -21.42 -17.80 9.56
C LEU A 64 -22.42 -16.90 10.28
N ASP A 65 -22.44 -16.93 11.61
CA ASP A 65 -23.43 -16.17 12.41
C ASP A 65 -23.39 -14.65 12.13
N GLU A 66 -22.21 -14.11 11.83
CA GLU A 66 -22.02 -12.70 11.44
C GLU A 66 -22.71 -12.35 10.10
N TRP A 67 -22.64 -13.26 9.12
CA TRP A 67 -23.03 -12.99 7.74
C TRP A 67 -24.38 -13.59 7.34
N ARG A 68 -24.93 -14.49 8.17
CA ARG A 68 -26.08 -15.34 7.84
C ARG A 68 -27.30 -14.60 7.31
N TYR A 69 -27.54 -13.39 7.83
CA TYR A 69 -28.71 -12.58 7.48
C TYR A 69 -28.37 -11.33 6.66
N THR A 70 -27.10 -11.16 6.30
CA THR A 70 -26.64 -10.02 5.51
C THR A 70 -27.06 -10.20 4.05
N SER A 71 -27.37 -9.09 3.39
CA SER A 71 -27.56 -9.04 1.94
C SER A 71 -26.71 -7.92 1.36
N ILE A 72 -26.40 -8.01 0.06
CA ILE A 72 -25.55 -7.05 -0.63
C ILE A 72 -26.10 -5.60 -0.53
N GLU A 73 -27.42 -5.43 -0.47
CA GLU A 73 -28.07 -4.12 -0.31
C GLU A 73 -27.75 -3.43 1.04
N ASN A 74 -27.33 -4.22 2.03
CA ASN A 74 -26.92 -3.75 3.35
C ASN A 74 -25.42 -3.55 3.48
N ILE A 75 -24.66 -3.81 2.40
CA ILE A 75 -23.24 -3.53 2.35
C ILE A 75 -23.05 -2.10 1.85
N ARG A 76 -22.11 -1.39 2.49
CA ARG A 76 -21.60 -0.12 2.03
C ARG A 76 -20.12 -0.30 1.75
N PHE A 77 -19.73 -0.07 0.51
CA PHE A 77 -18.33 -0.08 0.13
C PHE A 77 -17.68 1.25 0.51
N THR A 78 -16.54 1.16 1.16
CA THR A 78 -15.57 2.25 1.26
C THR A 78 -14.38 1.90 0.37
N TYR A 79 -13.69 2.91 -0.15
CA TYR A 79 -12.52 2.71 -1.01
C TYR A 79 -11.28 3.14 -0.25
N GLU A 80 -10.26 2.31 -0.28
CA GLU A 80 -8.92 2.63 0.21
C GLU A 80 -7.95 2.48 -0.95
N TYR A 81 -7.08 3.46 -1.13
CA TYR A 81 -6.08 3.49 -2.19
C TYR A 81 -4.71 3.38 -1.56
N GLU A 82 -3.90 2.43 -1.99
CA GLU A 82 -2.49 2.37 -1.58
C GLU A 82 -1.61 3.01 -2.65
N LEU A 83 -0.87 4.06 -2.27
CA LEU A 83 0.07 4.73 -3.17
C LEU A 83 1.50 4.64 -2.63
N PRO A 84 2.41 3.99 -3.36
CA PRO A 84 3.81 3.95 -2.99
C PRO A 84 4.45 5.32 -3.22
N ILE A 85 5.02 5.87 -2.15
CA ILE A 85 5.96 6.97 -2.23
C ILE A 85 7.35 6.35 -2.42
N VAL A 86 7.95 6.59 -3.58
CA VAL A 86 9.35 6.25 -3.83
C VAL A 86 10.21 7.34 -3.22
N ILE A 87 10.98 6.97 -2.21
CA ILE A 87 11.91 7.83 -1.49
C ILE A 87 13.32 7.58 -2.03
N GLU A 88 13.91 8.64 -2.57
CA GLU A 88 15.25 8.63 -3.13
C GLU A 88 16.15 9.64 -2.43
N ARG A 89 17.44 9.35 -2.44
CA ARG A 89 18.44 10.30 -1.93
C ARG A 89 19.52 10.58 -2.97
N ASP A 90 19.77 11.86 -3.20
CA ASP A 90 20.86 12.33 -4.04
C ASP A 90 22.02 12.93 -3.22
N ASP A 91 23.05 13.41 -3.91
CA ASP A 91 24.25 14.01 -3.31
C ASP A 91 23.95 15.36 -2.59
N SER A 92 22.73 15.90 -2.71
CA SER A 92 22.37 17.27 -2.28
C SER A 92 21.93 17.37 -0.82
N ASN A 93 22.01 16.28 -0.05
CA ASN A 93 21.54 16.19 1.35
C ASN A 93 20.04 16.48 1.52
N GLU A 94 19.28 16.35 0.44
CA GLU A 94 17.81 16.40 0.41
C GLU A 94 17.26 14.99 0.17
N ILE A 95 16.01 14.79 0.54
CA ILE A 95 15.25 13.58 0.26
C ILE A 95 14.25 13.93 -0.83
N ALA A 96 14.32 13.21 -1.94
CA ALA A 96 13.33 13.27 -2.99
C ALA A 96 12.23 12.25 -2.71
N GLY A 97 10.99 12.62 -3.02
CA GLY A 97 9.87 11.69 -3.01
C GLY A 97 9.04 11.84 -4.26
N SER A 98 8.60 10.73 -4.81
CA SER A 98 7.70 10.71 -5.96
C SER A 98 6.59 9.69 -5.78
N ILE A 99 5.47 9.97 -6.45
CA ILE A 99 4.38 9.03 -6.67
C ILE A 99 4.16 9.00 -8.16
N GLN A 100 4.20 7.79 -8.72
CA GLN A 100 3.94 7.55 -10.12
C GLN A 100 2.72 6.64 -10.25
N THR A 101 1.77 7.09 -11.06
CA THR A 101 0.59 6.32 -11.49
C THR A 101 0.41 6.54 -12.99
N ASP A 102 -0.44 5.77 -13.65
CA ASP A 102 -0.76 6.05 -15.07
C ASP A 102 -1.44 7.40 -15.28
N GLY A 103 -2.11 7.93 -14.25
CA GLY A 103 -2.86 9.19 -14.31
C GLY A 103 -2.02 10.42 -14.01
N PHE A 104 -1.00 10.29 -13.17
CA PHE A 104 -0.16 11.41 -12.77
C PHE A 104 1.21 10.99 -12.28
N PHE A 105 2.16 11.91 -12.40
CA PHE A 105 3.46 11.86 -11.74
C PHE A 105 3.61 13.11 -10.88
N LEU A 106 3.77 12.92 -9.57
CA LEU A 106 3.98 13.97 -8.60
C LEU A 106 5.31 13.75 -7.90
N SER A 107 6.10 14.81 -7.75
CA SER A 107 7.41 14.75 -7.10
C SER A 107 7.66 15.97 -6.24
N THR A 108 8.40 15.78 -5.16
CA THR A 108 8.83 16.86 -4.26
C THR A 108 10.21 16.55 -3.69
N VAL A 109 10.83 17.56 -3.10
CA VAL A 109 12.06 17.42 -2.31
C VAL A 109 11.85 18.07 -0.95
N ALA A 110 12.38 17.45 0.09
CA ALA A 110 12.37 18.01 1.44
C ALA A 110 13.55 17.48 2.27
N HIS A 111 13.60 17.82 3.55
CA HIS A 111 14.68 17.39 4.44
C HIS A 111 14.35 16.10 5.21
N THR A 112 13.07 15.72 5.29
CA THR A 112 12.61 14.53 5.99
C THR A 112 11.56 13.77 5.16
N THR A 113 11.42 12.46 5.40
CA THR A 113 10.36 11.66 4.77
C THR A 113 8.96 12.15 5.14
N ASP A 114 8.77 12.68 6.34
CA ASP A 114 7.48 13.25 6.78
C ASP A 114 7.14 14.51 5.98
N ASP A 115 8.10 15.41 5.78
CA ASP A 115 7.90 16.62 4.97
C ASP A 115 7.63 16.28 3.50
N VAL A 116 8.33 15.27 2.95
CA VAL A 116 8.05 14.73 1.62
C VAL A 116 6.60 14.22 1.53
N THR A 117 6.18 13.43 2.52
CA THR A 117 4.83 12.86 2.59
C THR A 117 3.77 13.96 2.63
N GLU A 118 3.97 14.99 3.46
CA GLU A 118 3.02 16.10 3.57
C GLU A 118 2.95 16.95 2.30
N ASN A 119 4.09 17.20 1.66
CA ASN A 119 4.13 17.91 0.38
C ASN A 119 3.39 17.11 -0.71
N LEU A 120 3.60 15.79 -0.80
CA LEU A 120 2.88 14.94 -1.74
C LEU A 120 1.39 14.85 -1.41
N ARG A 121 1.01 14.81 -0.13
CA ARG A 121 -0.38 14.87 0.31
C ARG A 121 -1.08 16.13 -0.20
N MET A 122 -0.45 17.29 -0.10
CA MET A 122 -0.99 18.54 -0.64
C MET A 122 -1.15 18.50 -2.16
N LEU A 123 -0.14 17.99 -2.89
CA LEU A 123 -0.19 17.86 -4.35
C LEU A 123 -1.29 16.91 -4.81
N ILE A 124 -1.47 15.78 -4.13
CA ILE A 124 -2.55 14.84 -4.44
C ILE A 124 -3.91 15.47 -4.12
N SER A 125 -4.05 16.16 -2.99
CA SER A 125 -5.30 16.82 -2.63
C SER A 125 -5.73 17.81 -3.72
N ASP A 126 -4.79 18.62 -4.22
CA ASP A 126 -5.01 19.56 -5.32
C ASP A 126 -5.43 18.82 -6.61
N PHE A 127 -4.71 17.76 -6.98
CA PHE A 127 -5.05 16.91 -8.12
C PHE A 127 -6.46 16.32 -8.02
N LEU A 128 -6.84 15.77 -6.86
CA LEU A 128 -8.15 15.15 -6.64
C LEU A 128 -9.29 16.19 -6.70
N GLU A 129 -9.04 17.42 -6.25
CA GLU A 129 -10.02 18.50 -6.30
C GLU A 129 -10.26 19.05 -7.70
N HIS A 130 -9.23 19.06 -8.54
CA HIS A 130 -9.26 19.75 -9.84
C HIS A 130 -9.36 18.82 -11.06
N GLU A 131 -8.80 17.60 -10.98
CA GLU A 131 -8.65 16.69 -12.12
C GLU A 131 -9.20 15.28 -11.83
N GLY A 132 -8.94 14.75 -10.63
CA GLY A 132 -9.25 13.37 -10.28
C GLY A 132 -10.74 13.00 -10.39
N ARG A 133 -11.65 13.96 -10.18
CA ARG A 133 -13.11 13.70 -10.27
C ARG A 133 -13.61 13.36 -11.67
N GLU A 134 -12.88 13.77 -12.70
CA GLU A 134 -13.21 13.50 -14.11
C GLU A 134 -12.60 12.18 -14.61
N LEU A 135 -11.76 11.53 -13.80
CA LEU A 135 -11.12 10.25 -14.11
C LEU A 135 -11.84 9.13 -13.35
N ASP A 136 -12.33 8.12 -14.06
CA ASP A 136 -13.09 7.00 -13.45
C ASP A 136 -12.33 6.33 -12.29
N GLU A 137 -11.01 6.27 -12.37
CA GLU A 137 -10.11 5.70 -11.36
C GLU A 137 -10.11 6.50 -10.05
N TRP A 138 -10.09 7.83 -10.15
CA TRP A 138 -9.90 8.76 -9.03
C TRP A 138 -11.20 9.44 -8.59
N LYS A 139 -12.31 9.18 -9.28
CA LYS A 139 -13.61 9.79 -9.04
C LYS A 139 -14.13 9.65 -7.61
N TYR A 140 -13.82 8.53 -6.97
CA TYR A 140 -14.21 8.24 -5.59
C TYR A 140 -13.06 8.42 -4.59
N ALA A 141 -11.87 8.78 -5.08
CA ALA A 141 -10.73 9.00 -4.23
C ALA A 141 -10.90 10.31 -3.46
N SER A 142 -10.48 10.26 -2.19
CA SER A 142 -10.33 11.41 -1.32
C SER A 142 -9.00 11.24 -0.60
N ILE A 143 -8.38 12.34 -0.18
CA ILE A 143 -7.09 12.26 0.51
C ILE A 143 -7.16 11.47 1.83
N GLU A 144 -8.34 11.42 2.46
CA GLU A 144 -8.60 10.65 3.68
C GLU A 144 -8.68 9.14 3.42
N ASN A 145 -8.85 8.75 2.16
CA ASN A 145 -8.98 7.38 1.70
C ASN A 145 -7.68 6.87 1.07
N ILE A 146 -6.63 7.68 1.05
CA ILE A 146 -5.32 7.32 0.51
C ILE A 146 -4.40 6.95 1.67
N ARG A 147 -3.89 5.72 1.61
CA ARG A 147 -2.81 5.21 2.44
C ARG A 147 -1.51 5.28 1.66
N PHE A 148 -0.52 5.97 2.22
CA PHE A 148 0.83 5.94 1.65
C PHE A 148 1.59 4.72 2.12
N THR A 149 2.18 4.02 1.16
CA THR A 149 3.24 3.05 1.39
C THR A 149 4.57 3.67 1.00
N TYR A 150 5.69 3.08 1.40
CA TYR A 150 7.01 3.67 1.18
C TYR A 150 7.94 2.65 0.56
N GLU A 151 8.55 3.04 -0.54
CA GLU A 151 9.64 2.34 -1.18
C GLU A 151 10.88 3.19 -1.08
N TYR A 152 12.00 2.60 -0.65
CA TYR A 152 13.25 3.34 -0.50
C TYR A 152 14.26 2.78 -1.48
N ASP A 153 14.95 3.66 -2.21
CA ASP A 153 16.23 3.26 -2.76
C ASP A 153 17.20 2.85 -1.62
N VAL A 154 18.23 2.06 -1.92
CA VAL A 154 19.11 1.53 -0.86
C VAL A 154 19.91 2.63 -0.15
N THR A 155 20.23 3.73 -0.82
CA THR A 155 20.90 4.88 -0.21
C THR A 155 19.97 5.55 0.80
N ALA A 156 18.74 5.88 0.38
CA ALA A 156 17.71 6.48 1.21
C ALA A 156 17.34 5.58 2.40
N LEU A 157 17.23 4.26 2.19
CA LEU A 157 16.96 3.29 3.26
C LEU A 157 17.98 3.39 4.39
N PHE A 158 19.28 3.41 4.09
CA PHE A 158 20.32 3.47 5.12
C PHE A 158 20.52 4.86 5.72
N ASP A 159 20.04 5.91 5.06
CA ASP A 159 20.02 7.25 5.63
C ASP A 159 18.84 7.45 6.58
N VAL A 160 17.62 7.14 6.11
CA VAL A 160 16.38 7.30 6.89
C VAL A 160 16.40 6.38 8.11
N PHE A 161 16.89 5.15 7.95
CA PHE A 161 17.04 4.19 9.04
C PHE A 161 18.50 4.04 9.46
N ASP A 162 19.12 5.15 9.89
CA ASP A 162 20.54 5.21 10.33
C ASP A 162 20.91 4.23 11.48
N VAL A 163 19.89 3.74 12.18
CA VAL A 163 19.97 2.67 13.17
C VAL A 163 20.43 1.34 12.57
N LEU A 164 20.13 1.09 11.29
CA LEU A 164 20.50 -0.13 10.57
C LEU A 164 22.01 -0.18 10.33
N LYS A 165 22.65 -1.19 10.91
CA LYS A 165 24.08 -1.40 10.68
C LYS A 165 24.30 -2.13 9.37
N ILE A 166 24.80 -1.40 8.36
CA ILE A 166 25.11 -1.90 7.01
C ILE A 166 25.81 -3.27 7.03
N ASN A 167 26.84 -3.43 7.88
CA ASN A 167 27.58 -4.70 7.95
C ASN A 167 26.72 -5.88 8.42
N SER A 168 25.76 -5.65 9.33
CA SER A 168 24.86 -6.69 9.84
C SER A 168 23.80 -7.04 8.80
N ILE A 169 23.25 -6.04 8.12
CA ILE A 169 22.30 -6.27 7.02
C ILE A 169 22.97 -7.01 5.87
N ALA A 170 24.23 -6.69 5.53
CA ALA A 170 24.99 -7.42 4.53
C ALA A 170 25.13 -8.91 4.86
N GLU A 171 25.40 -9.25 6.13
CA GLU A 171 25.50 -10.64 6.56
C GLU A 171 24.15 -11.37 6.44
N LEU A 172 23.06 -10.74 6.91
CA LEU A 172 21.71 -11.29 6.81
C LEU A 172 21.27 -11.48 5.35
N ALA A 173 21.61 -10.54 4.47
CA ALA A 173 21.30 -10.58 3.05
C ALA A 173 22.21 -11.53 2.24
N GLY A 174 23.26 -12.08 2.86
CA GLY A 174 24.29 -12.87 2.16
C GLY A 174 25.09 -12.06 1.14
N LEU A 175 25.24 -10.75 1.36
CA LEU A 175 25.94 -9.82 0.48
C LEU A 175 27.36 -9.50 0.99
N ASN A 176 28.24 -9.12 0.06
CA ASN A 176 29.55 -8.61 0.42
C ASN A 176 29.40 -7.26 1.16
N LYS A 177 29.96 -7.13 2.37
CA LYS A 177 29.91 -5.90 3.18
C LYS A 177 30.42 -4.66 2.45
N SER A 178 31.48 -4.79 1.65
CA SER A 178 32.01 -3.66 0.87
C SER A 178 31.08 -3.27 -0.27
N LEU A 179 30.38 -4.24 -0.86
CA LEU A 179 29.39 -3.98 -1.91
C LEU A 179 28.19 -3.25 -1.33
N LEU A 180 27.63 -3.72 -0.21
CA LEU A 180 26.49 -3.05 0.42
C LEU A 180 26.84 -1.64 0.91
N ARG A 181 28.08 -1.40 1.37
CA ARG A 181 28.56 -0.04 1.66
C ARG A 181 28.60 0.86 0.43
N GLN A 182 28.95 0.34 -0.74
CA GLN A 182 28.90 1.12 -1.99
C GLN A 182 27.47 1.47 -2.38
N TYR A 183 26.51 0.59 -2.07
CA TYR A 183 25.08 0.86 -2.30
C TYR A 183 24.55 1.90 -1.33
N ALA A 184 24.79 1.71 -0.03
CA ALA A 184 24.37 2.65 1.01
C ALA A 184 24.97 4.05 0.88
N SER A 185 26.07 4.21 0.13
CA SER A 185 26.71 5.50 -0.12
C SER A 185 26.40 6.09 -1.50
N GLY A 186 25.47 5.52 -2.27
CA GLY A 186 25.14 5.97 -3.63
C GLY A 186 26.24 5.76 -4.68
N VAL A 187 27.36 5.08 -4.35
CA VAL A 187 28.48 4.87 -5.28
C VAL A 187 28.13 3.86 -6.37
N LYS A 188 27.23 2.92 -6.06
CA LYS A 188 26.67 1.95 -7.01
C LYS A 188 25.21 1.72 -6.71
N ASN A 189 24.44 1.42 -7.75
CA ASN A 189 23.06 0.98 -7.60
C ASN A 189 22.99 -0.55 -7.56
N PRO A 190 22.22 -1.14 -6.64
CA PRO A 190 21.96 -2.58 -6.64
C PRO A 190 21.14 -2.98 -7.87
N SER A 191 21.29 -4.24 -8.32
CA SER A 191 20.27 -4.84 -9.18
C SER A 191 19.00 -5.12 -8.39
N GLU A 192 17.87 -5.32 -9.07
CA GLU A 192 16.60 -5.68 -8.43
C GLU A 192 16.73 -6.90 -7.49
N ASP A 193 17.38 -7.98 -7.96
CA ASP A 193 17.66 -9.17 -7.14
C ASP A 193 18.46 -8.88 -5.85
N GLN A 194 19.32 -7.87 -5.88
CA GLN A 194 20.11 -7.47 -4.72
C GLN A 194 19.32 -6.56 -3.79
N ALA A 195 18.52 -5.65 -4.33
CA ALA A 195 17.56 -4.86 -3.56
C ALA A 195 16.60 -5.78 -2.78
N LYS A 196 16.02 -6.78 -3.45
CA LYS A 196 15.15 -7.80 -2.83
C LYS A 196 15.83 -8.59 -1.70
N LYS A 197 17.14 -8.88 -1.82
CA LYS A 197 17.89 -9.52 -0.73
C LYS A 197 18.08 -8.61 0.48
N ILE A 198 18.29 -7.32 0.24
CA ILE A 198 18.42 -6.31 1.30
C ILE A 198 17.07 -6.13 2.00
N GLU A 199 15.99 -5.99 1.23
CA GLU A 199 14.62 -5.91 1.72
C GLU A 199 14.27 -7.13 2.59
N ALA A 200 14.49 -8.35 2.09
CA ALA A 200 14.24 -9.58 2.85
C ALA A 200 15.02 -9.64 4.17
N ALA A 201 16.28 -9.17 4.18
CA ALA A 201 17.10 -9.12 5.38
C ALA A 201 16.59 -8.08 6.41
N VAL A 202 16.11 -6.93 5.95
CA VAL A 202 15.50 -5.90 6.81
C VAL A 202 14.17 -6.40 7.37
N HIS A 203 13.32 -7.03 6.55
CA HIS A 203 12.07 -7.64 7.00
C HIS A 203 12.27 -8.77 8.02
N ASP A 204 13.27 -9.65 7.82
CA ASP A 204 13.63 -10.66 8.81
C ASP A 204 14.05 -10.04 10.14
N LEU A 205 14.91 -9.00 10.09
CA LEU A 205 15.32 -8.26 11.29
C LEU A 205 14.11 -7.65 12.01
N GLY A 206 13.21 -6.99 11.27
CA GLY A 206 11.98 -6.42 11.82
C GLY A 206 11.10 -7.46 12.52
N LYS A 207 10.85 -8.61 11.88
CA LYS A 207 10.07 -9.72 12.46
C LYS A 207 10.69 -10.23 13.77
N ARG A 208 12.02 -10.32 13.83
CA ARG A 208 12.74 -10.74 15.04
C ARG A 208 12.64 -9.72 16.16
N LEU A 209 12.71 -8.42 15.83
CA LEU A 209 12.58 -7.34 16.81
C LEU A 209 11.19 -7.30 17.45
N LEU A 210 10.13 -7.57 16.68
CA LEU A 210 8.75 -7.65 17.19
C LEU A 210 8.53 -8.77 18.22
N GLN A 211 9.39 -9.79 18.24
CA GLN A 211 9.29 -10.92 19.17
C GLN A 211 10.05 -10.68 20.48
N VAL A 212 10.75 -9.56 20.64
CA VAL A 212 11.58 -9.28 21.80
C VAL A 212 10.72 -8.88 23.00
N THR A 213 10.96 -9.54 24.14
CA THR A 213 10.50 -9.09 25.46
C THR A 213 11.71 -8.76 26.33
N VAL A 214 11.67 -7.65 27.06
CA VAL A 214 12.73 -7.25 27.99
C VAL A 214 12.29 -7.56 29.41
N ALA A 215 13.21 -8.13 30.21
CA ALA A 215 12.98 -8.53 31.60
C ALA A 215 13.23 -7.38 32.59
#